data_AF-A0A950L5A1-F1
#
_entry.id   AF-A0A950L5A1-F1
#
_cell.length_a   1.000
_cell.length_b   1.000
_cell.length_c   1.000
_cell.angle_alpha   90.00
_cell.angle_beta   90.00
_cell.angle_gamma   90.00
#
_symmetry.space_group_name_H-M   'P 1'
#
loop_
_entity.id
_entity.type
_entity.pdbx_description
1 polymer ?
#
loop_
_entity_poly.entity_id
_entity_poly.type
_entity_poly.pdbx_seq_one_letter_code
_entity_poly.pdbx_strand_id
1 'polypeptide(L)'
;MKSNRHFNVSTVRRALVAVAALPWLGIVFARAQETGPPAPKPPKRAENPASTSAVKPSVAASPKQPQINPQELGRLTKAADKVLDRIQKEENDLYLRVNYFEKPDRLNPNSYASKEEVAQWQGMLQQLKEKHDLVAKLYAELGQDLDAELHSAGGNVEVVAHFRKFIVDGFPWATIEKKNNLIAEFIDAHAKLLMFYEKNWGTWSSSSDPNKPKFTSGSAANIYKRLRDQILDTSQEIEKEYQEMSE
;
A
#
# COMPACT_ATOMS: atom_id res chain seq x y z
N MET A 1 14.26 7.51 -19.41
CA MET A 1 14.42 6.22 -18.72
C MET A 1 13.86 6.39 -17.32
N LYS A 2 12.62 5.92 -17.06
CA LYS A 2 12.08 5.88 -15.69
C LYS A 2 12.91 4.84 -14.91
N SER A 3 13.38 5.23 -13.73
CA SER A 3 14.21 4.40 -12.85
C SER A 3 13.41 3.17 -12.40
N ASN A 4 14.00 1.97 -12.45
CA ASN A 4 13.46 0.77 -11.79
C ASN A 4 13.52 0.98 -10.27
N ARG A 5 12.57 1.73 -9.72
CA ARG A 5 12.36 1.80 -8.27
C ARG A 5 11.36 0.73 -7.91
N HIS A 6 11.84 -0.28 -7.21
CA HIS A 6 11.01 -1.35 -6.68
C HIS A 6 10.12 -0.80 -5.58
N PHE A 7 8.85 -1.21 -5.59
CA PHE A 7 8.00 -1.11 -4.42
C PHE A 7 8.71 -1.83 -3.27
N ASN A 8 9.12 -1.08 -2.25
CA ASN A 8 9.90 -1.59 -1.15
C ASN A 8 9.00 -1.58 0.08
N VAL A 9 8.63 -2.76 0.59
CA VAL A 9 8.01 -2.93 1.93
C VAL A 9 9.03 -2.60 3.04
N SER A 10 9.93 -1.67 2.74
CA SER A 10 11.17 -1.35 3.43
C SER A 10 10.89 -0.82 4.81
N THR A 11 9.83 -0.04 5.01
CA THR A 11 9.55 0.56 6.32
C THR A 11 9.14 -0.51 7.33
N VAL A 12 8.26 -1.43 6.93
CA VAL A 12 7.84 -2.57 7.77
C VAL A 12 8.95 -3.61 7.89
N ARG A 13 9.72 -3.89 6.84
CA ARG A 13 10.88 -4.80 6.91
C ARG A 13 12.04 -4.23 7.71
N ARG A 14 12.34 -2.94 7.61
CA ARG A 14 13.36 -2.26 8.43
C ARG A 14 12.92 -2.23 9.89
N ALA A 15 11.63 -2.03 10.15
CA ALA A 15 11.06 -2.16 11.49
C ALA A 15 11.15 -3.61 12.02
N LEU A 16 10.82 -4.62 11.21
CA LEU A 16 10.97 -6.04 11.54
C LEU A 16 12.43 -6.45 11.78
N VAL A 17 13.36 -5.96 10.96
CA VAL A 17 14.80 -6.19 11.11
C VAL A 17 15.34 -5.47 12.34
N ALA A 18 14.87 -4.26 12.65
CA ALA A 18 15.22 -3.54 13.88
C ALA A 18 14.69 -4.26 15.14
N VAL A 19 13.49 -4.84 15.06
CA VAL A 19 12.91 -5.70 16.10
C VAL A 19 13.70 -7.01 16.26
N ALA A 20 14.19 -7.61 15.16
CA ALA A 20 15.00 -8.83 15.20
C ALA A 20 16.47 -8.61 15.63
N ALA A 21 17.03 -7.42 15.39
CA ALA A 21 18.43 -7.10 15.67
C ALA A 21 18.67 -6.48 17.06
N LEU A 22 17.62 -6.19 17.82
CA LEU A 22 17.73 -5.67 19.18
C LEU A 22 17.51 -6.80 20.19
N PRO A 23 18.55 -7.29 20.89
CA PRO A 23 18.38 -8.19 22.04
C PRO A 23 17.69 -7.50 23.24
N TRP A 24 17.17 -6.28 23.07
CA TRP A 24 16.69 -5.36 24.11
C TRP A 24 15.29 -4.79 23.78
N LEU A 25 14.34 -5.63 23.34
CA LEU A 25 12.92 -5.27 23.25
C LEU A 25 12.21 -5.14 24.62
N GLY A 26 12.94 -4.76 25.66
CA GLY A 26 12.37 -4.22 26.89
C GLY A 26 12.14 -2.71 26.86
N ILE A 27 12.86 -1.96 26.00
CA ILE A 27 12.95 -0.49 26.17
C ILE A 27 12.15 0.33 25.13
N VAL A 28 11.83 -0.21 23.94
CA VAL A 28 11.00 0.53 22.97
C VAL A 28 9.50 0.51 23.36
N PHE A 29 9.09 -0.39 24.26
CA PHE A 29 7.69 -0.52 24.70
C PHE A 29 7.21 0.51 25.72
N ALA A 30 8.08 1.39 26.24
CA ALA A 30 7.68 2.38 27.25
C ALA A 30 7.22 3.74 26.68
N ARG A 31 7.52 4.07 25.41
CA ARG A 31 7.33 5.44 24.90
C ARG A 31 6.00 5.69 24.18
N ALA A 32 5.18 4.67 23.95
CA ALA A 32 3.88 4.82 23.28
C ALA A 32 2.70 5.07 24.22
N GLN A 33 2.90 5.20 25.55
CA GLN A 33 1.83 5.46 26.51
C GLN A 33 1.79 6.89 27.10
N GLU A 34 2.72 7.78 26.76
CA GLU A 34 2.71 9.16 27.28
C GLU A 34 2.36 10.19 26.20
N THR A 35 1.09 10.24 25.79
CA THR A 35 0.48 11.46 25.24
C THR A 35 -0.97 11.60 25.71
N GLY A 36 -1.13 11.85 27.02
CA GLY A 36 -2.37 12.38 27.60
C GLY A 36 -2.10 13.77 28.19
N PRO A 37 -3.01 14.76 28.05
CA PRO A 37 -2.78 16.15 28.46
C PRO A 37 -2.68 16.28 30.00
N PRO A 38 -1.90 17.23 30.54
CA PRO A 38 -1.69 17.32 31.98
C PRO A 38 -2.91 17.93 32.68
N ALA A 39 -3.48 17.21 33.65
CA ALA A 39 -4.47 17.72 34.59
C ALA A 39 -3.79 18.29 35.86
N PRO A 40 -4.45 19.18 36.62
CA PRO A 40 -3.82 20.36 37.23
C PRO A 40 -3.15 20.12 38.61
N LYS A 41 -2.21 21.00 38.95
CA LYS A 41 -1.47 21.04 40.23
C LYS A 41 -2.39 21.13 41.46
N PRO A 42 -2.13 20.35 42.54
CA PRO A 42 -2.68 20.66 43.86
C PRO A 42 -1.78 21.64 44.65
N PRO A 43 -2.33 22.40 45.60
CA PRO A 43 -1.63 23.51 46.27
C PRO A 43 -0.76 23.08 47.47
N LYS A 44 0.19 23.96 47.82
CA LYS A 44 1.12 23.87 48.97
C LYS A 44 0.49 24.28 50.31
N ARG A 45 0.78 23.51 51.39
CA ARG A 45 1.11 23.89 52.80
C ARG A 45 0.97 22.62 53.69
N ALA A 46 1.64 22.38 54.82
CA ALA A 46 2.76 22.93 55.60
C ALA A 46 3.17 21.84 56.64
N GLU A 47 4.36 21.98 57.23
CA GLU A 47 5.12 21.06 58.10
C GLU A 47 4.45 20.59 59.42
N ASN A 48 4.61 19.32 59.83
CA ASN A 48 5.43 18.87 60.98
C ASN A 48 5.39 17.33 61.20
N PRO A 49 6.35 16.72 61.95
CA PRO A 49 6.70 15.29 61.87
C PRO A 49 6.16 14.45 63.04
N ALA A 50 5.81 13.17 62.78
CA ALA A 50 5.97 12.05 63.71
C ALA A 50 5.63 10.69 63.06
N SER A 51 6.57 9.75 63.22
CA SER A 51 6.39 8.30 63.42
C SER A 51 5.78 7.40 62.33
N THR A 52 6.70 6.70 61.65
CA THR A 52 6.72 5.24 61.39
C THR A 52 5.39 4.49 61.31
N SER A 53 5.08 4.01 60.10
CA SER A 53 4.71 2.60 59.86
C SER A 53 5.07 2.21 58.44
N ALA A 54 5.84 1.13 58.33
CA ALA A 54 6.30 0.55 57.09
C ALA A 54 5.11 0.02 56.27
N VAL A 55 4.71 0.76 55.25
CA VAL A 55 3.84 0.25 54.19
C VAL A 55 4.73 -0.45 53.18
N LYS A 56 4.67 -1.79 53.18
CA LYS A 56 5.17 -2.62 52.07
C LYS A 56 4.65 -2.02 50.75
N PRO A 57 5.50 -1.70 49.76
CA PRO A 57 4.98 -1.47 48.43
C PRO A 57 4.46 -2.82 47.92
N SER A 58 3.14 -2.96 47.89
CA SER A 58 2.48 -3.99 47.09
C SER A 58 2.87 -3.69 45.65
N VAL A 59 3.84 -4.47 45.17
CA VAL A 59 4.29 -4.46 43.79
C VAL A 59 3.05 -4.67 42.93
N ALA A 60 2.58 -3.59 42.30
CA ALA A 60 1.68 -3.69 41.18
C ALA A 60 2.34 -4.64 40.20
N ALA A 61 1.71 -5.80 39.96
CA ALA A 61 2.18 -6.74 38.98
C ALA A 61 2.18 -6.03 37.62
N SER A 62 3.35 -5.54 37.21
CA SER A 62 3.58 -5.16 35.82
C SER A 62 3.15 -6.36 34.97
N PRO A 63 2.35 -6.16 33.91
CA PRO A 63 1.99 -7.26 33.03
C PRO A 63 3.28 -7.90 32.55
N LYS A 64 3.41 -9.21 32.77
CA LYS A 64 4.56 -9.99 32.28
C LYS A 64 4.60 -9.81 30.78
N GLN A 65 5.49 -8.94 30.29
CA GLN A 65 5.79 -8.87 28.87
C GLN A 65 6.23 -10.27 28.42
N PRO A 66 5.65 -10.83 27.34
CA PRO A 66 6.06 -12.13 26.85
C PRO A 66 7.56 -12.07 26.53
N GLN A 67 8.36 -12.87 27.23
CA GLN A 67 9.76 -13.08 26.86
C GLN A 67 9.78 -13.86 25.56
N ILE A 68 9.87 -13.14 24.44
CA ILE A 68 9.94 -13.75 23.12
C ILE A 68 11.32 -14.41 22.97
N ASN A 69 11.33 -15.73 22.78
CA ASN A 69 12.57 -16.46 22.49
C ASN A 69 13.09 -16.04 21.09
N PRO A 70 14.39 -15.74 20.91
CA PRO A 70 14.98 -15.44 19.60
C PRO A 70 14.66 -16.47 18.49
N GLN A 71 14.54 -17.76 18.84
CA GLN A 71 14.14 -18.80 17.88
C GLN A 71 12.68 -18.69 17.45
N GLU A 72 11.79 -18.30 18.37
CA GLU A 72 10.38 -18.04 18.07
C GLU A 72 10.25 -16.81 17.17
N LEU A 73 10.93 -15.72 17.53
CA LEU A 73 10.98 -14.50 16.72
C LEU A 73 11.45 -14.80 15.30
N GLY A 74 12.53 -15.58 15.13
CA GLY A 74 13.03 -15.95 13.81
C GLY A 74 12.04 -16.75 12.95
N ARG A 75 11.19 -17.58 13.56
CA ARG A 75 10.12 -18.31 12.84
C ARG A 75 8.98 -17.37 12.44
N LEU A 76 8.56 -16.50 13.35
CA LEU A 76 7.50 -15.53 13.11
C LEU A 76 7.88 -14.51 12.02
N THR A 77 9.12 -14.03 12.04
CA THR A 77 9.64 -13.15 10.98
C THR A 77 9.59 -13.83 9.62
N LYS A 78 10.03 -15.09 9.50
CA LYS A 78 9.95 -15.83 8.22
C LYS A 78 8.51 -16.02 7.73
N ALA A 79 7.57 -16.28 8.65
CA ALA A 79 6.16 -16.42 8.32
C ALA A 79 5.56 -15.09 7.83
N ALA A 80 5.88 -13.98 8.50
CA ALA A 80 5.50 -12.65 8.04
C ALA A 80 6.13 -12.31 6.68
N ASP A 81 7.44 -12.56 6.51
CA ASP A 81 8.15 -12.30 5.26
C ASP A 81 7.49 -13.00 4.07
N LYS A 82 6.99 -14.24 4.25
CA LYS A 82 6.26 -14.97 3.21
C LYS A 82 5.00 -14.22 2.74
N VAL A 83 4.22 -13.66 3.66
CA VAL A 83 3.01 -12.88 3.33
C VAL A 83 3.41 -11.55 2.66
N LEU A 84 4.41 -10.87 3.21
CA LEU A 84 4.89 -9.59 2.70
C LEU A 84 5.57 -9.71 1.32
N ASP A 85 6.32 -10.78 1.07
CA ASP A 85 6.93 -11.12 -0.22
C ASP A 85 5.86 -11.35 -1.29
N ARG A 86 4.76 -12.04 -0.93
CA ARG A 86 3.62 -12.23 -1.83
C ARG A 86 3.01 -10.89 -2.23
N ILE A 87 2.71 -10.02 -1.28
CA ILE A 87 2.18 -8.67 -1.57
C ILE A 87 3.15 -7.92 -2.47
N GLN A 88 4.42 -7.83 -2.08
CA GLN A 88 5.43 -7.10 -2.84
C GLN A 88 5.58 -7.60 -4.28
N LYS A 89 5.54 -8.91 -4.48
CA LYS A 89 5.63 -9.51 -5.82
C LYS A 89 4.41 -9.12 -6.67
N GLU A 90 3.21 -9.26 -6.12
CA GLU A 90 1.98 -8.93 -6.85
C GLU A 90 1.88 -7.42 -7.11
N GLU A 91 2.37 -6.58 -6.20
CA GLU A 91 2.43 -5.13 -6.35
C GLU A 91 3.35 -4.69 -7.49
N ASN A 92 4.53 -5.31 -7.57
CA ASN A 92 5.49 -5.01 -8.63
C ASN A 92 4.93 -5.42 -10.00
N ASP A 93 4.25 -6.58 -10.10
CA ASP A 93 3.58 -6.97 -11.35
C ASP A 93 2.44 -6.00 -11.71
N LEU A 94 1.65 -5.56 -10.72
CA LEU A 94 0.62 -4.54 -10.95
C LEU A 94 1.22 -3.23 -11.48
N TYR A 95 2.28 -2.74 -10.84
CA TYR A 95 3.00 -1.52 -11.26
C TYR A 95 3.54 -1.63 -12.68
N LEU A 96 4.12 -2.77 -13.05
CA LEU A 96 4.61 -3.01 -14.41
C LEU A 96 3.48 -3.00 -15.44
N ARG A 97 2.32 -3.57 -15.10
CA ARG A 97 1.14 -3.56 -15.97
C ARG A 97 0.57 -2.15 -16.11
N VAL A 98 0.45 -1.38 -15.03
CA VAL A 98 0.04 0.04 -15.10
C VAL A 98 0.97 0.82 -16.03
N ASN A 99 2.29 0.75 -15.79
CA ASN A 99 3.30 1.40 -16.64
C ASN A 99 3.22 1.01 -18.12
N TYR A 100 2.77 -0.21 -18.42
CA TYR A 100 2.59 -0.65 -19.80
C TYR A 100 1.46 0.10 -20.51
N PHE A 101 0.38 0.43 -19.80
CA PHE A 101 -0.75 1.23 -20.28
C PHE A 101 -0.45 2.74 -20.32
N GLU A 102 0.50 3.24 -19.54
CA GLU A 102 0.90 4.65 -19.56
C GLU A 102 1.65 5.09 -20.82
N LYS A 103 2.12 4.14 -21.63
CA LYS A 103 2.95 4.50 -22.79
C LYS A 103 2.14 5.34 -23.79
N PRO A 104 2.73 6.39 -24.38
CA PRO A 104 1.98 7.31 -25.26
C PRO A 104 1.29 6.65 -26.45
N ASP A 105 1.86 5.56 -26.97
CA ASP A 105 1.27 4.76 -28.05
C ASP A 105 -0.02 4.04 -27.62
N ARG A 106 -0.25 3.80 -26.34
CA ARG A 106 -1.51 3.24 -25.82
C ARG A 106 -2.65 4.25 -25.77
N LEU A 107 -2.31 5.54 -25.84
CA LEU A 107 -3.27 6.64 -25.82
C LEU A 107 -3.48 7.25 -27.21
N ASN A 108 -2.78 6.77 -28.23
CA ASN A 108 -2.91 7.28 -29.59
C ASN A 108 -3.76 6.32 -30.43
N PRO A 109 -4.92 6.74 -30.95
CA PRO A 109 -5.74 5.87 -31.79
C PRO A 109 -5.06 5.45 -33.11
N ASN A 110 -4.04 6.20 -33.58
CA ASN A 110 -3.28 5.83 -34.77
C ASN A 110 -2.21 4.75 -34.51
N SER A 111 -2.01 4.34 -33.26
CA SER A 111 -1.09 3.26 -32.90
C SER A 111 -1.73 1.87 -33.00
N TYR A 112 -3.04 1.81 -33.25
CA TYR A 112 -3.78 0.56 -33.46
C TYR A 112 -3.91 0.29 -34.96
N ALA A 113 -3.51 -0.90 -35.38
CA ALA A 113 -3.59 -1.33 -36.77
C ALA A 113 -5.02 -1.70 -37.19
N SER A 114 -5.84 -2.18 -36.25
CA SER A 114 -7.22 -2.58 -36.54
C SER A 114 -8.14 -2.49 -35.31
N LYS A 115 -9.45 -2.63 -35.56
CA LYS A 115 -10.46 -2.67 -34.51
C LYS A 115 -10.32 -3.91 -33.63
N GLU A 116 -9.87 -5.03 -34.20
CA GLU A 116 -9.60 -6.27 -33.47
C GLU A 116 -8.44 -6.10 -32.49
N GLU A 117 -7.44 -5.29 -32.84
CA GLU A 117 -6.36 -4.95 -31.92
C GLU A 117 -6.91 -4.21 -30.69
N VAL A 118 -7.87 -3.28 -30.87
CA VAL A 118 -8.55 -2.61 -29.75
C VAL A 118 -9.21 -3.63 -28.80
N ALA A 119 -9.81 -4.70 -29.33
CA ALA A 119 -10.40 -5.76 -28.51
C ALA A 119 -9.33 -6.57 -27.74
N GLN A 120 -8.16 -6.82 -28.35
CA GLN A 120 -7.02 -7.43 -27.63
C GLN A 120 -6.56 -6.55 -26.47
N TRP A 121 -6.53 -5.23 -26.68
CA TRP A 121 -6.21 -4.26 -25.64
C TRP A 121 -7.25 -4.22 -24.51
N GLN A 122 -8.53 -4.36 -24.83
CA GLN A 122 -9.56 -4.54 -23.80
C GLN A 122 -9.31 -5.81 -22.97
N GLY A 123 -8.87 -6.90 -23.61
CA GLY A 123 -8.46 -8.13 -22.90
C GLY A 123 -7.26 -7.92 -21.97
N MET A 124 -6.23 -7.20 -22.42
CA MET A 124 -5.09 -6.84 -21.56
C MET A 124 -5.51 -5.94 -20.39
N LEU A 125 -6.45 -5.02 -20.62
CA LEU A 125 -6.97 -4.13 -19.58
C LEU A 125 -7.76 -4.91 -18.53
N GLN A 126 -8.51 -5.94 -18.96
CA GLN A 126 -9.20 -6.86 -18.05
C GLN A 126 -8.21 -7.62 -17.17
N GLN A 127 -7.06 -8.06 -17.71
CA GLN A 127 -6.01 -8.67 -16.89
C GLN A 127 -5.39 -7.68 -15.88
N LEU A 128 -5.23 -6.41 -16.25
CA LEU A 128 -4.80 -5.37 -15.31
C LEU A 128 -5.83 -5.22 -14.17
N LYS A 129 -7.12 -5.22 -14.49
CA LYS A 129 -8.19 -5.16 -13.49
C LYS A 129 -8.18 -6.36 -12.54
N GLU A 130 -8.10 -7.57 -13.06
CA GLU A 130 -8.00 -8.78 -12.23
C GLU A 130 -6.77 -8.74 -11.31
N LYS A 131 -5.66 -8.20 -11.83
CA LYS A 131 -4.45 -8.03 -11.02
C LYS A 131 -4.62 -6.99 -9.91
N HIS A 132 -5.24 -5.86 -10.23
CA HIS A 132 -5.61 -4.84 -9.26
C HIS A 132 -6.50 -5.40 -8.16
N ASP A 133 -7.53 -6.16 -8.53
CA ASP A 133 -8.48 -6.75 -7.58
C ASP A 133 -7.80 -7.80 -6.69
N LEU A 134 -6.87 -8.60 -7.25
CA LEU A 134 -6.03 -9.52 -6.47
C LEU A 134 -5.20 -8.76 -5.42
N VAL A 135 -4.51 -7.71 -5.83
CA VAL A 135 -3.69 -6.89 -4.93
C VAL A 135 -4.53 -6.26 -3.82
N ALA A 136 -5.67 -5.64 -4.18
CA ALA A 136 -6.59 -5.05 -3.21
C ALA A 136 -7.07 -6.09 -2.19
N LYS A 137 -7.35 -7.31 -2.65
CA LYS A 137 -7.71 -8.44 -1.78
C LYS A 137 -6.59 -8.81 -0.81
N LEU A 138 -5.34 -8.87 -1.27
CA LEU A 138 -4.20 -9.18 -0.39
C LEU A 138 -4.04 -8.17 0.75
N TYR A 139 -4.24 -6.88 0.47
CA TYR A 139 -4.21 -5.85 1.51
C TYR A 139 -5.40 -5.97 2.48
N ALA A 140 -6.60 -6.21 1.96
CA ALA A 140 -7.80 -6.39 2.78
C ALA A 140 -7.70 -7.62 3.71
N GLU A 141 -7.06 -8.70 3.23
CA GLU A 141 -6.90 -9.96 3.96
C GLU A 141 -5.57 -10.04 4.74
N LEU A 142 -4.70 -9.02 4.69
CA LEU A 142 -3.37 -9.04 5.29
C LEU A 142 -3.39 -9.51 6.75
N GLY A 143 -4.32 -8.99 7.55
CA GLY A 143 -4.44 -9.36 8.96
C GLY A 143 -4.76 -10.84 9.15
N GLN A 144 -5.63 -11.41 8.32
CA GLN A 144 -6.01 -12.83 8.38
C GLN A 144 -4.88 -13.73 7.88
N ASP A 145 -4.25 -13.36 6.75
CA ASP A 145 -3.13 -14.11 6.16
C ASP A 145 -1.92 -14.14 7.12
N LEU A 146 -1.62 -13.01 7.77
CA LEU A 146 -0.58 -12.96 8.81
C LEU A 146 -0.94 -13.83 10.01
N ASP A 147 -2.17 -13.75 10.51
CA ASP A 147 -2.59 -14.54 11.66
C ASP A 147 -2.44 -16.05 11.41
N ALA A 148 -2.87 -16.51 10.24
CA ALA A 148 -2.78 -17.91 9.83
C ALA A 148 -1.33 -18.39 9.68
N GLU A 149 -0.46 -17.62 9.02
CA GLU A 149 0.95 -17.98 8.84
C GLU A 149 1.73 -17.92 10.15
N LEU A 150 1.48 -16.92 11.01
CA LEU A 150 2.14 -16.79 12.31
C LEU A 150 1.74 -17.90 13.28
N HIS A 151 0.47 -18.30 13.30
CA HIS A 151 0.03 -19.47 14.07
C HIS A 151 0.61 -20.78 13.54
N SER A 152 0.69 -20.94 12.20
CA SER A 152 1.31 -22.11 11.57
C SER A 152 2.80 -22.23 11.88
N ALA A 153 3.48 -21.11 12.16
CA ALA A 153 4.88 -21.08 12.59
C ALA A 153 5.09 -21.49 14.07
N GLY A 154 4.02 -21.80 14.80
CA GLY A 154 4.06 -22.25 16.19
C GLY A 154 4.28 -21.11 17.19
N GLY A 155 3.85 -19.89 16.87
CA GLY A 155 3.90 -18.75 17.78
C GLY A 155 2.89 -18.87 18.93
N ASN A 156 3.29 -18.39 20.10
CA ASN A 156 2.36 -18.18 21.20
C ASN A 156 1.27 -17.17 20.81
N VAL A 157 0.01 -17.42 21.19
CA VAL A 157 -1.15 -16.61 20.80
C VAL A 157 -0.98 -15.11 21.11
N GLU A 158 -0.43 -14.76 22.27
CA GLU A 158 -0.21 -13.36 22.66
C GLU A 158 0.89 -12.71 21.81
N VAL A 159 1.97 -13.46 21.55
CA VAL A 159 3.09 -13.01 20.71
C VAL A 159 2.62 -12.81 19.27
N VAL A 160 1.85 -13.75 18.72
CA VAL A 160 1.26 -13.67 17.37
C VAL A 160 0.37 -12.44 17.25
N ALA A 161 -0.53 -12.21 18.21
CA ALA A 161 -1.43 -11.05 18.20
C ALA A 161 -0.66 -9.72 18.22
N HIS A 162 0.38 -9.61 19.06
CA HIS A 162 1.23 -8.42 19.10
C HIS A 162 2.04 -8.23 17.83
N PHE A 163 2.63 -9.30 17.30
CA PHE A 163 3.46 -9.26 16.09
C PHE A 163 2.62 -8.90 14.86
N ARG A 164 1.44 -9.50 14.71
CA ARG A 164 0.44 -9.15 13.68
C ARG A 164 0.06 -7.68 13.77
N LYS A 165 -0.31 -7.21 14.96
CA LYS A 165 -0.68 -5.81 15.18
C LYS A 165 0.44 -4.85 14.79
N PHE A 166 1.68 -5.16 15.19
CA PHE A 166 2.85 -4.35 14.84
C PHE A 166 3.05 -4.25 13.32
N ILE A 167 2.94 -5.37 12.59
CA ILE A 167 3.07 -5.39 11.13
C ILE A 167 1.94 -4.61 10.48
N VAL A 168 0.68 -4.91 10.83
CA VAL A 168 -0.51 -4.28 10.24
C VAL A 168 -0.52 -2.77 10.50
N ASP A 169 -0.24 -2.32 11.72
CA ASP A 169 -0.22 -0.90 12.07
C ASP A 169 0.94 -0.15 11.37
N GLY A 170 1.97 -0.86 10.89
CA GLY A 170 3.11 -0.29 10.18
C GLY A 170 2.87 0.00 8.68
N PHE A 171 1.72 -0.42 8.12
CA PHE A 171 1.41 -0.18 6.72
C PHE A 171 0.86 1.25 6.52
N PRO A 172 1.25 1.94 5.42
CA PRO A 172 0.70 3.25 5.06
C PRO A 172 -0.69 3.08 4.41
N TRP A 173 -1.70 2.71 5.20
CA TRP A 173 -3.04 2.34 4.72
C TRP A 173 -3.70 3.42 3.87
N ALA A 174 -3.57 4.68 4.25
CA ALA A 174 -4.14 5.79 3.48
C ALA A 174 -3.56 5.87 2.06
N THR A 175 -2.24 5.73 1.93
CA THR A 175 -1.53 5.70 0.64
C THR A 175 -1.93 4.48 -0.19
N ILE A 176 -2.09 3.30 0.44
CA ILE A 176 -2.54 2.07 -0.21
C ILE A 176 -3.95 2.23 -0.77
N GLU A 177 -4.89 2.72 0.06
CA GLU A 177 -6.28 2.93 -0.33
C GLU A 177 -6.39 3.95 -1.47
N LYS A 178 -5.67 5.07 -1.34
CA LYS A 178 -5.63 6.10 -2.39
C LYS A 178 -5.08 5.54 -3.69
N LYS A 179 -3.95 4.84 -3.66
CA LYS A 179 -3.37 4.16 -4.83
C LYS A 179 -4.35 3.20 -5.49
N ASN A 180 -5.05 2.38 -4.71
CA ASN A 180 -6.02 1.42 -5.23
C ASN A 180 -7.18 2.14 -5.95
N ASN A 181 -7.71 3.21 -5.35
CA ASN A 181 -8.76 4.01 -6.00
C ASN A 181 -8.27 4.65 -7.32
N LEU A 182 -7.06 5.22 -7.31
CA LEU A 182 -6.47 5.81 -8.52
C LEU A 182 -6.26 4.77 -9.63
N ILE A 183 -5.79 3.56 -9.31
CA ILE A 183 -5.64 2.49 -10.30
C ILE A 183 -7.01 2.06 -10.85
N ALA A 184 -8.04 1.98 -10.02
CA ALA A 184 -9.40 1.68 -10.48
C ALA A 184 -9.94 2.76 -11.45
N GLU A 185 -9.73 4.04 -11.13
CA GLU A 185 -10.08 5.16 -12.01
C GLU A 185 -9.30 5.14 -13.33
N PHE A 186 -8.01 4.83 -13.27
CA PHE A 186 -7.16 4.67 -14.44
C PHE A 186 -7.64 3.56 -15.37
N ILE A 187 -8.04 2.41 -14.80
CA ILE A 187 -8.59 1.27 -15.56
C ILE A 187 -9.90 1.67 -16.23
N ASP A 188 -10.82 2.33 -15.51
CA ASP A 188 -12.11 2.76 -16.05
C ASP A 188 -11.95 3.81 -17.17
N ALA A 189 -11.05 4.78 -17.01
CA ALA A 189 -10.74 5.76 -18.03
C ALA A 189 -10.18 5.10 -19.31
N HIS A 190 -9.28 4.11 -19.17
CA HIS A 190 -8.79 3.32 -20.29
C HIS A 190 -9.89 2.50 -20.96
N ALA A 191 -10.78 1.88 -20.19
CA ALA A 191 -11.90 1.11 -20.75
C ALA A 191 -12.79 2.02 -21.61
N LYS A 192 -13.11 3.21 -21.10
CA LYS A 192 -13.85 4.24 -21.84
C LYS A 192 -13.12 4.70 -23.11
N LEU A 193 -11.79 4.85 -23.05
CA LEU A 193 -10.97 5.24 -24.21
C LEU A 193 -10.96 4.16 -25.29
N LEU A 194 -10.76 2.89 -24.93
CA LEU A 194 -10.78 1.77 -25.87
C LEU A 194 -12.18 1.59 -26.48
N MET A 195 -13.24 1.68 -25.67
CA MET A 195 -14.62 1.69 -26.18
C MET A 195 -14.89 2.86 -27.12
N PHE A 196 -14.31 4.03 -26.85
CA PHE A 196 -14.41 5.18 -27.73
C PHE A 196 -13.75 4.90 -29.09
N TYR A 197 -12.55 4.30 -29.12
CA TYR A 197 -11.90 3.91 -30.37
C TYR A 197 -12.73 2.90 -31.15
N GLU A 198 -13.25 1.88 -30.46
CA GLU A 198 -14.07 0.84 -31.09
C GLU A 198 -15.32 1.41 -31.77
N LYS A 199 -16.00 2.36 -31.12
CA LYS A 199 -17.23 2.99 -31.61
C LYS A 199 -17.00 4.02 -32.71
N ASN A 200 -15.85 4.68 -32.70
CA ASN A 200 -15.53 5.80 -33.60
C ASN A 200 -14.48 5.40 -34.65
N TRP A 201 -14.28 4.11 -34.89
CA TRP A 201 -13.25 3.63 -35.79
C TRP A 201 -13.36 4.27 -37.18
N GLY A 202 -12.24 4.80 -37.68
CA GLY A 202 -12.20 5.50 -38.98
C GLY A 202 -12.69 6.95 -38.95
N THR A 203 -13.06 7.50 -37.79
CA THR A 203 -13.45 8.92 -37.66
C THR A 203 -12.29 9.83 -37.24
N TRP A 204 -11.05 9.35 -37.36
CA TRP A 204 -9.84 10.12 -37.11
C TRP A 204 -8.80 9.92 -38.19
N SER A 205 -7.84 10.82 -38.23
CA SER A 205 -6.68 10.78 -39.12
C SER A 205 -5.42 11.17 -38.36
N SER A 206 -4.28 10.68 -38.86
CA SER A 206 -2.97 11.06 -38.34
C SER A 206 -2.76 12.56 -38.46
N SER A 207 -2.05 13.10 -37.47
CA SER A 207 -1.61 14.49 -37.44
C SER A 207 -0.09 14.54 -37.29
N SER A 208 0.53 15.70 -37.55
CA SER A 208 1.96 15.91 -37.30
C SER A 208 2.34 15.78 -35.83
N ASP A 209 1.38 15.99 -34.93
CA ASP A 209 1.50 15.71 -33.50
C ASP A 209 0.78 14.37 -33.19
N PRO A 210 1.51 13.29 -32.86
CA PRO A 210 0.94 11.99 -32.51
C PRO A 210 -0.05 12.04 -31.34
N ASN A 211 0.04 13.07 -30.50
CA ASN A 211 -0.85 13.27 -29.35
C ASN A 211 -2.15 14.01 -29.71
N LYS A 212 -2.30 14.45 -30.95
CA LYS A 212 -3.44 15.24 -31.41
C LYS A 212 -4.03 14.68 -32.72
N PRO A 213 -4.56 13.45 -32.70
CA PRO A 213 -5.32 12.93 -33.84
C PRO A 213 -6.41 13.91 -34.29
N LYS A 214 -6.61 14.03 -35.59
CA LYS A 214 -7.65 14.89 -36.16
C LYS A 214 -8.93 14.09 -36.31
N PHE A 215 -9.92 14.36 -35.47
CA PHE A 215 -11.25 13.76 -35.54
C PHE A 215 -12.15 14.49 -36.54
N THR A 216 -13.09 13.77 -37.14
CA THR A 216 -14.11 14.33 -38.04
C THR A 216 -15.14 15.20 -37.32
N SER A 217 -15.32 15.01 -36.01
CA SER A 217 -16.22 15.84 -35.19
C SER A 217 -15.50 16.46 -33.99
N GLY A 218 -15.86 17.69 -33.65
CA GLY A 218 -15.34 18.38 -32.46
C GLY A 218 -15.72 17.67 -31.15
N SER A 219 -16.90 17.04 -31.09
CA SER A 219 -17.32 16.24 -29.93
C SER A 219 -16.39 15.05 -29.69
N ALA A 220 -16.04 14.30 -30.74
CA ALA A 220 -15.11 13.17 -30.62
C ALA A 220 -13.72 13.63 -30.17
N ALA A 221 -13.23 14.74 -30.71
CA ALA A 221 -11.96 15.34 -30.27
C ALA A 221 -11.98 15.71 -28.77
N ASN A 222 -13.08 16.31 -28.28
CA ASN A 222 -13.22 16.69 -26.88
C ASN A 222 -13.29 15.48 -25.94
N ILE A 223 -14.03 14.43 -26.34
CA ILE A 223 -14.13 13.19 -25.56
C ILE A 223 -12.76 12.51 -25.46
N TYR A 224 -12.07 12.36 -26.59
CA TYR A 224 -10.72 11.81 -26.65
C TYR A 224 -9.77 12.58 -25.73
N LYS A 225 -9.71 13.91 -25.89
CA LYS A 225 -8.83 14.78 -25.11
C LYS A 225 -9.09 14.62 -23.62
N ARG A 226 -10.36 14.68 -23.20
CA ARG A 226 -10.74 14.52 -21.79
C ARG A 226 -10.30 13.18 -21.21
N LEU A 227 -10.53 12.08 -21.91
CA LEU A 227 -10.14 10.74 -21.45
C LEU A 227 -8.61 10.59 -21.39
N ARG A 228 -7.91 11.08 -22.41
CA ARG A 228 -6.44 11.07 -22.45
C ARG A 228 -5.84 11.88 -21.31
N ASP A 229 -6.30 13.11 -21.11
CA ASP A 229 -5.80 13.99 -20.07
C ASP A 229 -6.09 13.39 -18.68
N GLN A 230 -7.31 12.86 -18.45
CA GLN A 230 -7.64 12.14 -17.22
C GLN A 230 -6.68 10.96 -16.96
N ILE A 231 -6.38 10.15 -17.97
CA ILE A 231 -5.44 9.03 -17.83
C ILE A 231 -4.04 9.51 -17.45
N LEU A 232 -3.55 10.56 -18.11
CA LEU A 232 -2.21 11.10 -17.86
C LEU A 232 -2.09 11.71 -16.46
N ASP A 233 -3.11 12.43 -16.01
CA ASP A 233 -3.15 13.03 -14.68
C ASP A 233 -3.22 11.92 -13.61
N THR A 234 -4.11 10.94 -13.78
CA THR A 234 -4.24 9.81 -12.84
C THR A 234 -2.95 8.99 -12.77
N SER A 235 -2.27 8.76 -13.90
CA SER A 235 -0.97 8.08 -13.96
C SER A 235 0.12 8.80 -13.15
N GLN A 236 0.18 10.14 -13.22
CA GLN A 236 1.12 10.92 -12.41
C GLN A 236 0.84 10.79 -10.92
N GLU A 237 -0.43 10.77 -10.52
CA GLU A 237 -0.80 10.54 -9.13
C GLU A 237 -0.44 9.12 -8.67
N ILE A 238 -0.71 8.09 -9.48
CA ILE A 238 -0.31 6.70 -9.17
C ILE A 238 1.19 6.60 -8.94
N GLU A 239 2.00 7.18 -9.84
CA GLU A 239 3.46 7.21 -9.71
C GLU A 239 3.90 7.91 -8.40
N LYS A 240 3.23 9.00 -8.02
CA LYS A 240 3.52 9.69 -6.76
C LYS A 240 3.24 8.80 -5.55
N GLU A 241 2.10 8.10 -5.51
CA GLU A 241 1.78 7.19 -4.41
C GLU A 241 2.79 6.04 -4.34
N TYR A 242 3.21 5.47 -5.47
CA TYR A 242 4.26 4.45 -5.50
C TYR A 242 5.61 4.97 -4.96
N GLN A 243 5.95 6.23 -5.25
CA GLN A 243 7.16 6.86 -4.71
C GLN A 243 7.05 7.05 -3.19
N GLU A 244 5.92 7.56 -2.70
CA GLU A 244 5.68 7.76 -1.27
C GLU A 244 5.75 6.45 -0.48
N MET A 245 5.28 5.33 -1.05
CA MET A 245 5.40 4.02 -0.43
C MET A 245 6.82 3.43 -0.45
N SER A 246 7.73 3.99 -1.26
CA SER A 246 9.11 3.50 -1.42
C SER A 246 10.13 4.26 -0.57
N GLU A 247 9.76 5.44 -0.08
CA GLU A 247 10.58 6.34 0.77
C GLU A 247 10.44 5.99 2.26
#